data_AF-A0A2A2IQ17-F1
#
_entry.id   AF-A0A2A2IQ17-F1
#
_cell.length_a   1.000
_cell.length_b   1.000
_cell.length_c   1.000
_cell.angle_alpha   90.00
_cell.angle_beta   90.00
_cell.angle_gamma   90.00
#
_symmetry.space_group_name_H-M   'P 1'
#
loop_
_entity.id
_entity.type
_entity.pdbx_description
1 polymer ?
#
loop_
_entity_poly.entity_id
_entity_poly.type
_entity_poly.pdbx_seq_one_letter_code
_entity_poly.pdbx_strand_id
1 'polypeptide(L)' 'MKQYKDSRGWLYQVMPGLEGCAFKGWYLQPGMLSWRHMPQLPWRNTKKDAQADLDAYARKKGWEEIE' A
#
# COMPACT_ATOMS: atom_id res chain seq x y z
N MET A 1 4.46 -3.07 10.40
CA MET A 1 3.41 -3.50 9.43
C MET A 1 4.05 -3.16 8.10
N LYS A 2 4.30 -4.05 7.14
CA LYS A 2 5.19 -3.68 6.01
C LYS A 2 4.70 -2.44 5.27
N GLN A 3 5.41 -1.33 5.46
CA GLN A 3 5.21 -0.10 4.73
C GLN A 3 6.33 0.04 3.69
N TYR A 4 6.10 0.86 2.68
CA TYR A 4 7.14 1.19 1.72
C TYR A 4 7.22 2.70 1.56
N LYS A 5 8.41 3.19 1.21
CA LYS A 5 8.68 4.58 0.91
C LYS A 5 9.28 4.70 -0.49
N ASP A 6 8.70 5.56 -1.31
CA ASP A 6 9.31 5.96 -2.58
C ASP A 6 10.33 7.08 -2.32
N SER A 7 11.33 7.23 -3.20
CA SER A 7 12.22 8.40 -3.34
C SER A 7 11.52 9.76 -3.21
N ARG A 8 10.24 9.85 -3.60
CA ARG A 8 9.41 11.07 -3.47
C ARG A 8 8.92 11.34 -2.04
N GLY A 9 9.21 10.45 -1.09
CA GLY A 9 8.72 10.50 0.28
C GLY A 9 7.26 10.06 0.46
N TRP A 10 6.68 9.38 -0.54
CA TRP A 10 5.34 8.80 -0.42
C TRP A 10 5.43 7.52 0.40
N LEU A 11 4.50 7.33 1.33
CA LEU A 11 4.38 6.11 2.11
C LEU A 11 3.32 5.22 1.50
N TYR A 12 3.51 3.90 1.56
CA TYR A 12 2.59 2.91 1.02
C TYR A 12 2.37 1.81 2.04
N GLN A 13 1.12 1.37 2.22
CA GLN A 13 0.81 0.27 3.14
C GLN A 13 -0.48 -0.42 2.75
N VAL A 14 -0.69 -1.64 3.25
CA VAL A 14 -1.96 -2.35 3.10
C VAL A 14 -2.92 -1.97 4.23
N MET A 15 -4.13 -1.54 3.88
CA MET A 15 -5.20 -1.23 4.83
C MET A 15 -6.50 -1.96 4.44
N PRO A 16 -7.33 -2.31 5.43
CA PRO A 16 -8.68 -2.81 5.19
C PRO A 16 -9.58 -1.70 4.64
N GLY A 17 -10.53 -2.08 3.79
CA GLY A 17 -11.64 -1.23 3.35
C GLY A 17 -12.76 -1.14 4.38
N LEU A 18 -13.74 -0.28 4.10
CA LEU A 18 -14.88 0.03 4.97
C LEU A 18 -15.75 -1.20 5.34
N GLU A 19 -15.80 -2.23 4.49
CA GLU A 19 -16.63 -3.43 4.72
C GLU A 19 -15.85 -4.65 5.22
N GLY A 20 -14.62 -4.48 5.73
CA GLY A 20 -13.89 -5.50 6.49
C GLY A 20 -13.44 -6.76 5.71
N CYS A 21 -14.01 -7.03 4.54
CA CYS A 21 -13.76 -8.22 3.72
C CYS A 21 -12.78 -7.96 2.56
N ALA A 22 -12.23 -6.76 2.45
CA ALA A 22 -11.33 -6.40 1.37
C ALA A 22 -10.15 -5.54 1.86
N PHE A 23 -8.94 -5.98 1.57
CA PHE A 23 -7.68 -5.27 1.78
C PHE A 23 -7.20 -4.71 0.45
N LYS A 24 -6.53 -3.57 0.50
CA LYS A 24 -5.93 -2.94 -0.67
C LYS A 24 -4.68 -2.18 -0.28
N GLY A 25 -3.82 -1.88 -1.26
CA GLY A 25 -2.72 -0.93 -1.07
C GLY A 25 -3.23 0.50 -1.00
N TRP A 26 -2.69 1.26 -0.06
CA TRP A 26 -2.96 2.68 0.14
C TRP A 26 -1.64 3.43 0.10
N TYR A 27 -1.71 4.69 -0.29
CA TYR A 27 -0.57 5.59 -0.30
C TYR A 27 -0.87 6.87 0.48
N LEU A 28 0.15 7.42 1.13
CA LEU A 28 0.14 8.71 1.79
C LEU A 28 1.19 9.58 1.12
N GLN A 29 0.75 10.72 0.61
CA GLN A 29 1.69 11.70 0.05
C GLN A 29 2.33 12.49 1.19
N PRO A 30 3.58 12.91 1.05
CA PRO A 30 4.22 13.77 2.04
C PRO A 30 3.40 15.06 2.20
N GLY A 31 3.09 15.42 3.44
CA GLY A 31 2.27 16.59 3.76
C GLY A 31 0.75 16.38 3.68
N MET A 32 0.27 15.20 3.25
CA MET A 32 -1.15 14.84 3.38
C MET A 32 -1.41 14.18 4.73
N LEU A 33 -2.60 14.41 5.29
CA LEU A 33 -3.05 13.80 6.54
C LEU A 33 -3.87 12.52 6.33
N SER A 34 -4.27 12.23 5.09
CA SER A 34 -5.16 11.11 4.77
C SER A 34 -4.57 10.17 3.73
N TRP A 35 -4.67 8.88 4.03
CA TRP A 35 -4.32 7.81 3.11
C TRP A 35 -5.32 7.77 1.95
N ARG A 36 -4.81 7.49 0.74
CA ARG A 36 -5.61 7.32 -0.48
C ARG A 36 -5.45 5.90 -1.00
N HIS A 37 -6.52 5.35 -1.57
CA HIS A 37 -6.47 4.01 -2.17
C HIS A 37 -5.57 4.02 -3.42
N MET A 38 -4.77 2.98 -3.63
CA MET A 38 -3.97 2.82 -4.85
C MET A 38 -4.84 2.28 -5.98
N PRO A 39 -5.15 3.01 -7.05
CA PRO A 39 -5.95 2.48 -8.15
C PRO A 39 -5.23 1.38 -8.94
N GLN A 40 -3.89 1.28 -8.82
CA GLN A 40 -3.09 0.28 -9.53
C GLN A 40 -3.23 -1.14 -8.97
N LEU A 41 -3.66 -1.29 -7.71
CA LEU A 41 -3.77 -2.59 -7.05
C LEU A 41 -5.24 -3.02 -6.93
N PRO A 42 -5.56 -4.29 -7.18
CA PRO A 42 -6.89 -4.83 -6.98
C PRO A 42 -7.23 -4.88 -5.49
N TRP A 43 -8.53 -4.98 -5.18
CA TRP A 43 -8.98 -5.37 -3.85
C TRP A 43 -8.77 -6.87 -3.66
N ARG A 44 -8.29 -7.27 -2.48
CA ARG A 44 -8.06 -8.67 -2.13
C ARG A 44 -8.80 -9.03 -0.86
N ASN A 45 -9.29 -10.25 -0.77
CA ASN A 45 -10.02 -10.69 0.42
C ASN A 45 -9.10 -10.89 1.63
N THR A 46 -7.80 -11.06 1.40
CA THR A 46 -6.82 -11.27 2.47
C THR A 46 -5.76 -10.17 2.48
N LYS A 47 -5.29 -9.84 3.68
CA LYS A 47 -4.15 -8.93 3.88
C LYS A 47 -2.89 -9.48 3.20
N LYS A 48 -2.71 -10.81 3.21
CA LYS A 48 -1.52 -11.47 2.65
C LYS A 48 -1.44 -11.30 1.14
N ASP A 49 -2.55 -11.50 0.42
CA ASP A 49 -2.63 -11.26 -1.02
C ASP A 49 -2.41 -9.79 -1.36
N ALA A 50 -3.06 -8.87 -0.65
CA ALA A 50 -2.86 -7.43 -0.85
C ALA A 50 -1.40 -7.01 -0.58
N GLN A 51 -0.75 -7.61 0.42
CA GLN A 51 0.64 -7.35 0.72
C GLN A 51 1.57 -7.92 -0.35
N ALA A 52 1.28 -9.10 -0.89
CA ALA A 52 2.05 -9.68 -1.98
C ALA A 52 1.95 -8.82 -3.26
N ASP A 53 0.76 -8.28 -3.57
CA ASP A 53 0.59 -7.33 -4.66
C ASP A 53 1.41 -6.05 -4.43
N LEU A 54 1.36 -5.50 -3.20
CA LEU A 54 2.12 -4.31 -2.84
C LEU A 54 3.63 -4.55 -2.89
N ASP A 55 4.10 -5.71 -2.42
CA ASP A 55 5.51 -6.12 -2.46
C ASP A 55 6.00 -6.25 -3.91
N ALA A 56 5.22 -6.94 -4.76
CA ALA A 56 5.54 -7.05 -6.18
C ALA A 56 5.59 -5.66 -6.87
N TYR A 57 4.68 -4.76 -6.50
CA TYR A 57 4.66 -3.40 -7.03
C TYR A 57 5.84 -2.56 -6.53
N ALA A 58 6.15 -2.64 -5.23
CA ALA A 58 7.29 -2.00 -4.60
C ALA A 58 8.61 -2.44 -5.23
N ARG A 59 8.79 -3.76 -5.41
CA ARG A 59 9.98 -4.34 -6.08
C ARG A 59 10.10 -3.89 -7.52
N LYS A 60 8.99 -3.81 -8.27
CA LYS A 60 8.98 -3.29 -9.65
C LYS A 60 9.35 -1.81 -9.73
N LYS A 61 9.03 -1.02 -8.71
CA LYS A 61 9.30 0.41 -8.64
C LYS A 61 10.60 0.77 -7.93
N GLY A 62 11.23 -0.18 -7.25
CA GLY A 62 12.42 0.06 -6.43
C GLY A 62 12.12 0.87 -5.17
N TRP A 63 10.96 0.65 -4.55
CA TRP A 63 10.61 1.29 -3.28
C TRP A 63 11.37 0.66 -2.11
N GLU A 64 11.66 1.48 -1.12
CA GLU A 64 12.34 1.06 0.11
C GLU A 64 11.31 0.53 1.11
N GLU A 65 11.57 -0.64 1.71
CA GLU A 65 10.73 -1.15 2.80
C GLU A 65 11.04 -0.36 4.08
N ILE A 66 9.98 0.13 4.73
CA ILE A 66 10.03 0.84 6.00
C ILE A 66 9.05 0.15 6.99
N GLU A 67 9.46 0.01 8.25
CA GLU A 67 8.80 -0.89 9.23
C GLU A 67 7.57 -0.28 9.94
#